data_AF-A0AAD6S4J1-F1
#
_entry.id   AF-A0AAD6S4J1-F1
#
_cell.length_a   1.000
_cell.length_b   1.000
_cell.length_c   1.000
_cell.angle_alpha   90.00
_cell.angle_beta   90.00
_cell.angle_gamma   90.00
#
_symmetry.space_group_name_H-M   'P 1'
#
loop_
_entity.id
_entity.type
_entity.pdbx_description
1 polymer ?
#
loop_
_entity_poly.entity_id
_entity_poly.type
_entity_poly.pdbx_seq_one_letter_code
_entity_poly.pdbx_strand_id
1 'polypeptide(L)'
;MGDRKAKYFTGEDFFKLSLEDEREKREEAAEKEARQERREAHTAELVEWKKENDGIRARNEAKKLEFAADTTAWEMERDEAKAEKRRAGWPKPKWKDYKPEKQLPRPRKPRNDDPEEEDRDEGSENGSIIGDD
;
A
#
# COMPACT_ATOMS: atom_id res chain seq x y z
N MET A 1 -46.04 -45.21 -16.29
CA MET A 1 -44.96 -45.94 -15.58
C MET A 1 -43.65 -45.46 -16.14
N GLY A 2 -42.86 -44.70 -15.37
CA GLY A 2 -41.56 -44.22 -15.82
C GLY A 2 -40.47 -45.14 -15.29
N ASP A 3 -39.87 -45.94 -16.17
CA ASP A 3 -38.67 -46.71 -15.83
C ASP A 3 -37.50 -45.74 -15.65
N ARG A 4 -37.25 -45.38 -14.39
CA ARG A 4 -36.01 -44.73 -13.97
C ARG A 4 -34.91 -45.80 -13.97
N LYS A 5 -34.45 -46.20 -15.15
CA LYS A 5 -33.30 -47.13 -15.27
C LYS A 5 -32.09 -46.43 -14.65
N ALA A 6 -31.68 -46.89 -13.46
CA ALA A 6 -30.43 -46.49 -12.86
C ALA A 6 -29.32 -46.81 -13.86
N LYS A 7 -28.58 -45.77 -14.27
CA LYS A 7 -27.41 -45.92 -15.12
C LYS A 7 -26.32 -46.50 -14.20
N TYR A 8 -26.14 -47.82 -14.25
CA TYR A 8 -25.09 -48.47 -13.48
C TYR A 8 -23.75 -48.11 -14.12
N PHE A 9 -22.95 -47.32 -13.41
CA PHE A 9 -21.54 -47.12 -13.77
C PHE A 9 -20.83 -48.46 -13.69
N THR A 10 -20.05 -48.80 -14.71
CA THR A 10 -19.17 -49.96 -14.62
C THR A 10 -18.02 -49.64 -13.64
N GLY A 11 -17.41 -50.67 -13.04
CA GLY A 11 -16.30 -50.46 -12.10
C GLY A 11 -15.13 -49.67 -12.70
N GLU A 12 -14.92 -49.80 -14.01
CA GLU A 12 -13.92 -49.03 -14.77
C GLU A 12 -14.29 -47.55 -14.91
N ASP A 13 -15.57 -47.24 -15.13
CA ASP A 13 -16.03 -45.86 -15.24
C ASP A 13 -15.93 -45.14 -13.89
N PHE A 14 -16.28 -45.82 -12.79
CA PHE A 14 -16.11 -45.27 -11.44
C PHE A 14 -14.63 -45.00 -11.14
N PHE A 15 -13.74 -45.92 -11.49
CA PHE A 15 -12.30 -45.75 -11.29
C PHE A 15 -11.74 -44.56 -12.08
N LYS A 16 -12.16 -44.35 -13.33
CA LYS A 16 -11.78 -43.17 -14.12
C LYS A 16 -12.26 -41.87 -13.48
N LEU A 17 -13.52 -41.82 -13.05
CA LEU A 17 -14.09 -40.67 -12.35
C LEU A 17 -13.34 -40.36 -11.05
N SER A 18 -12.96 -41.37 -10.26
CA SER A 18 -12.17 -41.17 -9.05
C SER A 18 -10.77 -40.62 -9.34
N LEU A 19 -10.11 -41.10 -10.40
CA LEU A 19 -8.80 -40.57 -10.80
C LEU A 19 -8.88 -39.13 -11.32
N GLU A 20 -9.95 -38.77 -12.03
CA GLU A 20 -10.19 -37.40 -12.49
C GLU A 20 -10.46 -36.45 -11.32
N ASP A 21 -11.31 -36.84 -10.37
CA ASP A 21 -11.60 -36.07 -9.16
C ASP A 21 -10.36 -35.89 -8.27
N GLU A 22 -9.54 -36.93 -8.11
CA GLU A 22 -8.25 -36.81 -7.40
C GLU A 22 -7.26 -35.88 -8.10
N ARG A 23 -7.25 -35.88 -9.44
CA ARG A 23 -6.42 -34.96 -10.23
C ARG A 23 -6.89 -33.51 -10.07
N GLU A 24 -8.19 -33.26 -10.22
CA GLU A 24 -8.78 -31.93 -10.08
C GLU A 24 -8.55 -31.36 -8.68
N LYS A 25 -8.75 -32.17 -7.62
CA LYS A 25 -8.46 -31.75 -6.24
C LYS A 25 -7.00 -31.39 -6.03
N ARG A 26 -6.07 -32.11 -6.66
CA ARG A 26 -4.64 -31.82 -6.59
C ARG A 26 -4.29 -30.52 -7.32
N GLU A 27 -4.87 -30.30 -8.50
CA GLU A 27 -4.68 -29.08 -9.28
C GLU A 27 -5.26 -27.85 -8.54
N GLU A 28 -6.46 -27.97 -7.98
CA GLU A 28 -7.09 -26.91 -7.18
C GLU A 28 -6.29 -26.60 -5.91
N ALA A 29 -5.77 -27.61 -5.22
CA ALA A 29 -4.91 -27.41 -4.06
C ALA A 29 -3.61 -26.69 -4.42
N ALA A 30 -2.97 -27.06 -5.53
CA ALA A 30 -1.76 -26.41 -6.01
C ALA A 30 -2.01 -24.95 -6.42
N GLU A 31 -3.14 -24.66 -7.06
CA GLU A 31 -3.48 -23.28 -7.42
C GLU A 31 -3.75 -22.42 -6.18
N LYS A 32 -4.44 -22.97 -5.17
CA LYS A 32 -4.67 -22.30 -3.88
C LYS A 32 -3.37 -22.00 -3.16
N GLU A 33 -2.45 -22.96 -3.10
CA GLU A 33 -1.13 -22.79 -2.50
C GLU A 33 -0.33 -21.71 -3.23
N ALA A 34 -0.25 -21.77 -4.56
CA ALA A 34 0.41 -20.75 -5.36
C ALA A 34 -0.21 -19.35 -5.18
N ARG A 35 -1.53 -19.27 -4.99
CA ARG A 35 -2.23 -18.01 -4.70
C ARG A 35 -1.89 -17.47 -3.32
N GLN A 36 -1.81 -18.35 -2.32
CA GLN A 36 -1.40 -17.99 -0.97
C GLN A 36 0.04 -17.46 -0.95
N GLU A 37 0.97 -18.16 -1.60
CA GLU A 37 2.37 -17.73 -1.69
C GLU A 37 2.51 -16.34 -2.34
N ARG A 38 1.75 -16.06 -3.42
CA ARG A 38 1.73 -14.73 -4.05
C ARG A 38 1.23 -13.64 -3.11
N ARG A 39 0.21 -13.93 -2.28
CA ARG A 39 -0.29 -12.97 -1.28
C ARG A 39 0.75 -12.72 -0.21
N GLU A 40 1.35 -13.78 0.33
CA GLU A 40 2.38 -13.68 1.37
C GLU A 40 3.58 -12.86 0.88
N ALA A 41 4.07 -13.14 -0.33
CA ALA A 41 5.14 -12.37 -0.96
C ALA A 41 4.79 -10.88 -1.10
N HIS A 42 3.59 -10.57 -1.62
CA HIS A 42 3.15 -9.18 -1.76
C HIS A 42 2.94 -8.48 -0.41
N THR A 43 2.44 -9.20 0.61
CA THR A 43 2.33 -8.63 1.96
C THR A 43 3.69 -8.34 2.57
N ALA A 44 4.69 -9.19 2.36
CA ALA A 44 6.06 -8.94 2.80
C ALA A 44 6.64 -7.69 2.13
N GLU A 45 6.46 -7.56 0.81
CA GLU A 45 6.91 -6.38 0.05
C GLU A 45 6.23 -5.08 0.55
N LEU A 46 4.94 -5.14 0.87
CA LEU A 46 4.22 -4.00 1.45
C LEU A 46 4.73 -3.61 2.83
N VAL A 47 5.11 -4.57 3.68
CA VAL A 47 5.67 -4.31 5.00
C VAL A 47 7.02 -3.60 4.89
N GLU A 48 7.89 -4.07 3.99
CA GLU A 48 9.18 -3.43 3.73
C GLU A 48 9.00 -2.03 3.17
N TRP A 49 8.14 -1.87 2.16
CA TRP A 49 7.79 -0.57 1.59
C TRP A 49 7.28 0.42 2.65
N LYS A 50 6.42 -0.04 3.57
CA LYS A 50 5.90 0.80 4.65
C LYS A 50 7.01 1.25 5.58
N LYS A 51 7.88 0.34 6.01
CA LYS A 51 9.01 0.64 6.89
C LYS A 51 9.94 1.70 6.29
N GLU A 52 10.25 1.59 5.00
CA GLU A 52 11.09 2.58 4.31
C GLU A 52 10.42 3.95 4.23
N ASN A 53 9.12 3.98 3.92
CA ASN A 53 8.37 5.24 3.86
C ASN A 53 8.16 5.89 5.21
N ASP A 54 7.98 5.12 6.28
CA ASP A 54 7.93 5.65 7.63
C ASP A 54 9.26 6.31 8.01
N GLY A 55 10.39 5.73 7.59
CA GLY A 55 11.70 6.36 7.71
C GLY A 55 11.83 7.67 6.91
N ILE A 56 11.34 7.71 5.68
CA ILE A 56 11.30 8.92 4.84
C ILE A 56 10.43 10.00 5.50
N ARG A 57 9.26 9.62 6.04
CA ARG A 57 8.35 10.52 6.74
C ARG A 57 9.01 11.15 7.96
N ALA A 58 9.65 10.35 8.80
CA ALA A 58 10.36 10.85 9.98
C ALA A 58 11.48 11.86 9.61
N ARG A 59 12.27 11.58 8.56
CA ARG A 59 13.31 12.51 8.08
C ARG A 59 12.70 13.80 7.52
N ASN A 60 11.60 13.71 6.79
CA ASN A 60 10.89 14.88 6.27
C ASN A 60 10.24 15.70 7.38
N GLU A 61 9.77 15.06 8.45
CA GLU A 61 9.23 15.74 9.62
C GLU A 61 10.31 16.52 10.36
N ALA A 62 11.51 15.95 10.54
CA ALA A 62 12.65 16.68 11.08
C ALA A 62 12.99 17.93 10.22
N LYS A 63 12.99 17.79 8.89
CA LYS A 63 13.17 18.92 7.96
C LYS A 63 12.07 19.96 8.09
N LYS A 64 10.81 19.55 8.30
CA LYS A 64 9.68 20.48 8.52
C LYS A 64 9.87 21.29 9.79
N LEU A 65 10.33 20.66 10.87
CA LEU A 65 10.61 21.35 12.12
C LEU A 65 11.73 22.38 11.95
N GLU A 66 12.80 22.03 11.23
CA GLU A 66 13.89 22.96 10.90
C GLU A 66 13.38 24.16 10.08
N PHE A 67 12.61 23.90 9.02
CA PHE A 67 11.98 24.95 8.22
C PHE A 67 11.04 25.85 9.03
N ALA A 68 10.26 25.30 9.95
CA ALA A 68 9.38 26.06 10.82
C ALA A 68 10.17 26.95 11.79
N ALA A 69 11.27 26.43 12.36
CA ALA A 69 12.15 27.19 13.22
C ALA A 69 12.80 28.38 12.48
N ASP A 70 13.36 28.12 11.29
CA ASP A 70 13.98 29.16 10.46
C ASP A 70 12.97 30.20 9.97
N THR A 71 11.75 29.75 9.64
CA THR A 71 10.67 30.66 9.26
C THR A 71 10.29 31.56 10.42
N THR A 72 10.16 31.02 11.63
CA THR A 72 9.87 31.80 12.85
C THR A 72 10.97 32.82 13.12
N ALA A 73 12.24 32.39 13.03
CA ALA A 73 13.39 33.28 13.22
C ALA A 73 13.41 34.43 12.19
N TRP A 74 13.12 34.13 10.92
CA TRP A 74 12.99 35.16 9.88
C TRP A 74 11.82 36.11 10.14
N GLU A 75 10.69 35.63 10.64
CA GLU A 75 9.53 36.47 10.95
C GLU A 75 9.82 37.43 12.10
N MET A 76 10.50 36.97 13.15
CA MET A 76 10.98 37.83 14.23
C MET A 76 11.91 38.92 13.72
N GLU A 77 12.94 38.56 12.93
CA GLU A 77 13.89 39.54 12.38
C GLU A 77 13.19 40.52 11.43
N ARG A 78 12.24 40.04 10.61
CA ARG A 78 11.45 40.87 9.71
C ARG A 78 10.64 41.91 10.49
N ASP A 79 10.03 41.51 11.60
CA ASP A 79 9.18 42.39 12.39
C ASP A 79 10.02 43.45 13.13
N GLU A 80 11.19 43.08 13.67
CA GLU A 80 12.18 44.02 14.21
C GLU A 80 12.68 45.00 13.14
N ALA A 81 13.08 44.48 11.97
CA ALA A 81 13.53 45.29 10.84
C ALA A 81 12.45 46.29 10.40
N LYS A 82 11.20 45.86 10.36
CA LYS A 82 10.06 46.71 10.01
C LYS A 82 9.84 47.82 11.04
N ALA A 83 9.99 47.53 12.34
CA ALA A 83 9.91 48.54 13.40
C ALA A 83 11.00 49.61 13.24
N GLU A 84 12.21 49.20 12.84
CA GLU A 84 13.35 50.08 12.55
C GLU A 84 13.30 50.71 11.15
N LYS A 85 12.23 50.50 10.38
CA LYS A 85 12.06 50.96 8.97
C LYS A 85 13.17 50.48 8.03
N ARG A 86 13.81 49.36 8.34
CA ARG A 86 14.78 48.66 7.48
C ARG A 86 14.17 47.38 6.90
N ARG A 87 14.91 46.72 6.01
CA ARG A 87 14.56 45.40 5.49
C ARG A 87 15.24 44.32 6.33
N ALA A 88 14.63 43.13 6.39
CA ALA A 88 15.26 41.93 6.95
C ALA A 88 16.57 41.64 6.22
N GLY A 89 17.57 41.16 6.94
CA GLY A 89 18.94 40.95 6.44
C GLY A 89 19.06 39.74 5.52
N TRP A 90 18.18 38.74 5.64
CA TRP A 90 18.19 37.54 4.81
C TRP A 90 16.81 37.20 4.20
N PRO A 91 16.78 36.43 3.09
CA PRO A 91 15.52 36.08 2.43
C PRO A 91 14.68 35.10 3.26
N LYS A 92 13.36 35.12 3.05
CA LYS A 92 12.44 34.16 3.67
C LYS A 92 12.85 32.73 3.28
N PRO A 93 12.99 31.80 4.25
CA PRO A 93 13.22 30.39 3.98
C PRO A 93 12.16 29.81 3.04
N LYS A 94 12.54 28.88 2.16
CA LYS A 94 11.61 28.18 1.27
C LYS A 94 11.72 26.68 1.47
N TRP A 95 10.58 25.99 1.51
CA TRP A 95 10.54 24.55 1.72
C TRP A 95 11.38 23.74 0.71
N LYS A 96 11.48 24.21 -0.54
CA LYS A 96 12.28 23.55 -1.59
C LYS A 96 13.76 23.44 -1.23
N ASP A 97 14.29 24.34 -0.39
CA ASP A 97 15.70 24.40 -0.04
C ASP A 97 16.11 23.27 0.93
N TYR A 98 15.15 22.71 1.67
CA TYR A 98 15.35 21.61 2.63
C TYR A 98 15.34 20.22 1.99
N LYS A 99 15.15 20.15 0.66
CA LYS A 99 15.21 18.91 -0.15
C LYS A 99 14.43 17.75 0.49
N PRO A 100 13.09 17.85 0.60
CA PRO A 100 12.28 16.76 1.11
C PRO A 100 12.45 15.51 0.25
N GLU A 101 12.58 14.36 0.93
CA GLU A 101 12.66 13.06 0.27
C GLU A 101 11.28 12.65 -0.24
N LYS A 102 11.22 12.09 -1.45
CA LYS A 102 9.97 11.57 -2.01
C LYS A 102 9.70 10.19 -1.46
N GLN A 103 8.42 9.92 -1.15
CA GLN A 103 7.97 8.58 -0.79
C GLN A 103 8.16 7.61 -1.97
N LEU A 104 8.45 6.36 -1.64
CA LEU A 104 8.60 5.29 -2.62
C LEU A 104 7.24 4.89 -3.19
N PRO A 105 7.16 4.51 -4.48
CA PRO A 105 5.91 4.03 -5.06
C PRO A 105 5.44 2.76 -4.36
N ARG A 106 4.15 2.65 -4.11
CA ARG A 106 3.55 1.47 -3.47
C ARG A 106 3.65 0.25 -4.39
N PRO A 107 4.10 -0.92 -3.88
CA PRO A 107 4.01 -2.19 -4.59
C PRO A 107 2.61 -2.43 -5.16
N ARG A 108 2.56 -2.97 -6.37
CA ARG A 108 1.29 -3.28 -7.05
C ARG A 108 0.79 -4.65 -6.60
N LYS A 109 -0.51 -4.74 -6.32
CA LYS A 109 -1.16 -6.03 -6.07
C LYS A 109 -0.95 -6.95 -7.29
N PRO A 110 -0.56 -8.23 -7.09
CA PRO A 110 -0.53 -9.18 -8.18
C PRO A 110 -1.94 -9.30 -8.78
N ARG A 111 -2.03 -9.25 -10.11
CA ARG A 111 -3.31 -9.41 -10.82
C ARG A 111 -3.79 -10.85 -10.61
N ASN A 112 -4.88 -11.03 -9.89
CA ASN A 112 -5.61 -12.29 -9.89
C ASN A 112 -6.58 -12.23 -11.08
N ASP A 113 -6.51 -13.21 -11.98
CA ASP A 113 -7.46 -13.34 -13.10
C ASP A 113 -8.81 -13.94 -12.67
N ASP A 114 -9.11 -13.92 -11.36
CA ASP A 114 -10.25 -14.58 -10.71
C ASP A 114 -11.16 -13.51 -10.06
N PRO A 115 -12.41 -13.33 -10.52
CA PRO A 115 -13.28 -12.20 -10.14
C PRO A 115 -13.90 -12.27 -8.73
N GLU A 116 -13.61 -13.28 -7.91
CA GLU A 116 -14.28 -13.48 -6.61
C GLU A 116 -13.68 -12.72 -5.41
N GLU A 117 -12.61 -11.92 -5.58
CA GLU A 117 -11.93 -11.25 -4.44
C GLU A 117 -11.80 -9.71 -4.54
N GLU A 118 -12.65 -9.06 -5.33
CA GLU A 118 -12.82 -7.60 -5.24
C GLU A 118 -13.76 -7.24 -4.07
N ASP A 119 -13.30 -7.25 -2.81
CA ASP A 119 -13.92 -6.41 -1.74
C ASP A 119 -13.23 -6.46 -0.36
N ARG A 120 -11.90 -6.31 -0.30
CA ARG A 120 -11.21 -5.92 0.95
C ARG A 120 -10.08 -4.95 0.68
N ASP A 121 -10.41 -3.81 0.09
CA ASP A 121 -9.56 -2.62 0.26
C ASP A 121 -10.16 -1.82 1.42
N GLU A 122 -9.76 -2.18 2.65
CA GLU A 122 -9.87 -1.27 3.78
C GLU A 122 -9.05 -0.03 3.42
N GLY A 123 -9.78 1.01 3.00
CA GLY A 123 -9.28 2.36 2.90
C GLY A 123 -8.65 2.73 4.23
N SER A 124 -7.32 2.64 4.30
CA SER A 124 -6.56 3.32 5.33
C SER A 124 -6.59 4.80 4.98
N GLU A 125 -7.72 5.40 5.35
CA GLU A 125 -8.01 6.82 5.36
C GLU A 125 -7.07 7.49 6.37
N ASN A 126 -5.80 7.68 5.98
CA ASN A 126 -4.93 8.67 6.59
C ASN A 126 -4.84 9.87 5.64
N GLY A 127 -6.01 10.41 5.30
CA GLY A 127 -6.15 11.79 4.88
C GLY A 127 -5.84 12.66 6.08
N SER A 128 -4.57 13.03 6.20
CA SER A 128 -4.11 14.10 7.08
C SER A 128 -4.87 15.37 6.70
N ILE A 129 -6.01 15.59 7.36
CA ILE A 129 -6.64 16.90 7.52
C ILE A 129 -5.65 17.70 8.36
N ILE A 130 -4.74 18.38 7.66
CA ILE A 130 -4.17 19.63 8.12
C ILE A 130 -4.91 20.66 7.29
N GLY A 131 -6.06 21.07 7.81
CA GLY A 131 -6.77 22.27 7.41
C GLY A 131 -6.62 23.27 8.55
N ASP A 132 -5.78 24.28 8.31
CA ASP A 132 -5.75 25.54 9.02
C ASP A 132 -7.16 26.08 9.31
N ASP A 133 -7.42 26.47 10.56
CA ASP A 133 -7.98 27.78 10.93
C ASP A 133 -7.50 28.15 12.36
#